data_AF-A0A398BBH2-F1
#
_entry.id   AF-A0A398BBH2-F1
#
_cell.length_a   1.000
_cell.length_b   1.000
_cell.length_c   1.000
_cell.angle_alpha   90.00
_cell.angle_beta   90.00
_cell.angle_gamma   90.00
#
_symmetry.space_group_name_H-M   'P 1'
#
loop_
_entity.id
_entity.type
_entity.pdbx_description
1 polymer ?
#
loop_
_entity_poly.entity_id
_entity_poly.type
_entity_poly.pdbx_seq_one_letter_code
_entity_poly.pdbx_strand_id
1 'polypeptide(L)'
;MTTTLDRVRSMSKEFASLTDVQLNMLIEDATLEVSSLTIPDDQRERLTRYLAAHLASMDVRKVVKEKVDVIERTYSDSGSGGTALESTSFGLEYQRILNSLSGTDRKKLNLTVL
;
A
#
# COMPACT_ATOMS: atom_id res chain seq x y z
N MET A 1 -12.96 13.62 2.13
CA MET A 1 -11.57 14.15 2.08
C MET A 1 -10.84 13.46 0.93
N THR A 2 -9.84 14.10 0.31
CA THR A 2 -9.05 13.50 -0.78
C THR A 2 -7.63 13.19 -0.33
N THR A 3 -7.04 12.15 -0.92
CA THR A 3 -5.63 11.77 -0.70
C THR A 3 -4.71 12.77 -1.40
N THR A 4 -3.60 13.14 -0.75
CA THR A 4 -2.61 14.08 -1.31
C THR A 4 -1.23 13.44 -1.41
N LEU A 5 -0.36 14.02 -2.24
CA LEU A 5 1.04 13.63 -2.40
C LEU A 5 1.76 13.53 -1.05
N ASP A 6 1.65 14.58 -0.22
CA ASP A 6 2.31 14.63 1.09
C ASP A 6 1.85 13.52 2.02
N ARG A 7 0.54 13.20 1.99
CA ARG A 7 -0.02 12.12 2.81
C ARG A 7 0.57 10.78 2.43
N VAL A 8 0.64 10.46 1.13
CA VAL A 8 1.23 9.19 0.67
C VAL A 8 2.74 9.18 0.95
N ARG A 9 3.47 10.25 0.60
CA ARG A 9 4.91 10.37 0.82
C ARG A 9 5.30 10.22 2.31
N SER A 10 4.44 10.67 3.22
CA SER A 10 4.68 10.53 4.67
C SER A 10 4.54 9.09 5.18
N MET A 11 3.96 8.17 4.40
CA MET A 11 3.72 6.78 4.84
C MET A 11 4.98 5.91 4.83
N SER A 12 5.97 6.23 3.99
CA SER A 12 7.25 5.53 3.96
C SER A 12 8.36 6.43 3.45
N LYS A 13 9.55 6.32 4.06
CA LYS A 13 10.77 7.00 3.59
C LYS A 13 11.16 6.54 2.17
N GLU A 14 10.80 5.33 1.79
CA GLU A 14 11.08 4.76 0.47
C GLU A 14 10.37 5.53 -0.65
N PHE A 15 9.26 6.23 -0.35
CA PHE A 15 8.52 7.00 -1.35
C PHE A 15 9.17 8.35 -1.67
N ALA A 16 10.22 8.74 -0.95
CA ALA A 16 10.96 9.98 -1.24
C ALA A 16 11.70 9.92 -2.57
N SER A 17 11.99 8.73 -3.11
CA SER A 17 12.63 8.57 -4.42
C SER A 17 11.66 8.68 -5.60
N LEU A 18 10.35 8.70 -5.35
CA LEU A 18 9.33 8.84 -6.39
C LEU A 18 9.07 10.32 -6.67
N THR A 19 9.00 10.66 -7.95
CA THR A 19 8.65 12.01 -8.39
C THR A 19 7.21 12.33 -8.03
N ASP A 20 6.90 13.63 -7.90
CA ASP A 20 5.52 14.08 -7.66
C ASP A 20 4.56 13.59 -8.75
N VAL A 21 5.03 13.55 -10.00
CA VAL A 21 4.26 13.05 -11.16
C VAL A 21 3.92 11.57 -10.99
N GLN A 22 4.90 10.73 -10.63
CA GLN A 22 4.68 9.31 -10.38
C GLN A 22 3.70 9.08 -9.23
N LEU A 23 3.94 9.74 -8.09
CA LEU A 23 3.04 9.63 -6.93
C LEU A 23 1.62 10.10 -7.25
N ASN A 24 1.47 11.15 -8.07
CA ASN A 24 0.15 11.64 -8.46
C ASN A 24 -0.59 10.63 -9.35
N MET A 25 0.09 10.04 -10.34
CA MET A 25 -0.50 8.98 -11.18
C MET A 25 -0.98 7.80 -10.33
N LEU A 26 -0.16 7.35 -9.36
CA LEU A 26 -0.53 6.26 -8.47
C LEU A 26 -1.73 6.61 -7.56
N ILE A 27 -1.86 7.86 -7.14
CA ILE A 27 -3.02 8.34 -6.39
C ILE A 27 -4.27 8.37 -7.27
N GLU A 28 -4.14 8.80 -8.53
CA GLU A 28 -5.26 8.83 -9.49
C GLU A 28 -5.77 7.41 -9.77
N ASP A 29 -4.87 6.46 -10.05
CA ASP A 29 -5.20 5.05 -10.25
C ASP A 29 -5.92 4.47 -9.03
N ALA A 30 -5.36 4.67 -7.84
CA ALA A 30 -5.98 4.21 -6.58
C ALA A 30 -7.32 4.89 -6.30
N THR A 31 -7.49 6.15 -6.69
CA THR A 31 -8.74 6.88 -6.53
C THR A 31 -9.80 6.30 -7.46
N LEU A 32 -9.44 5.98 -8.69
CA LEU A 32 -10.34 5.38 -9.68
C LEU A 32 -10.81 3.99 -9.22
N GLU A 33 -9.91 3.14 -8.73
CA GLU A 33 -10.29 1.83 -8.19
C GLU A 33 -11.26 1.97 -7.01
N VAL A 34 -10.93 2.81 -6.01
CA VAL A 34 -11.76 2.98 -4.81
C VAL A 34 -13.07 3.73 -5.12
N SER A 35 -13.12 4.53 -6.19
CA SER A 35 -14.34 5.23 -6.62
C SER A 35 -15.48 4.27 -6.98
N SER A 36 -15.13 3.07 -7.47
CA SER A 36 -16.08 2.01 -7.80
C SER A 36 -16.76 1.38 -6.57
N LEU A 37 -16.24 1.64 -5.37
CA LEU A 37 -16.74 1.10 -4.11
C LEU A 37 -17.82 2.00 -3.51
N THR A 38 -18.92 1.37 -3.08
CA THR A 38 -19.98 2.02 -2.30
C THR A 38 -19.59 2.05 -0.82
N ILE A 39 -18.80 3.05 -0.44
CA ILE A 39 -18.25 3.20 0.91
C ILE A 39 -18.37 4.65 1.42
N PRO A 40 -18.41 4.84 2.75
CA PRO A 40 -18.35 6.16 3.39
C PRO A 40 -17.10 6.95 3.01
N ASP A 41 -17.20 8.29 2.96
CA ASP A 41 -16.12 9.19 2.53
C ASP A 41 -14.89 9.19 3.46
N ASP A 42 -15.09 8.89 4.75
CA ASP A 42 -14.02 8.71 5.73
C ASP A 42 -13.18 7.46 5.42
N GLN A 43 -13.81 6.40 4.91
CA GLN A 43 -13.12 5.17 4.50
C GLN A 43 -12.55 5.27 3.09
N ARG A 44 -13.19 6.05 2.21
CA ARG A 44 -12.75 6.29 0.83
C ARG A 44 -11.33 6.85 0.78
N GLU A 45 -11.09 7.94 1.51
CA GLU A 45 -9.76 8.55 1.54
C GLU A 45 -8.71 7.58 2.10
N ARG A 46 -9.05 6.86 3.17
CA ARG A 46 -8.15 5.91 3.81
C ARG A 46 -7.77 4.77 2.85
N LEU A 47 -8.76 4.16 2.20
CA LEU A 47 -8.54 3.09 1.23
C LEU A 47 -7.71 3.56 0.04
N THR A 48 -8.03 4.72 -0.53
CA THR A 48 -7.24 5.33 -1.61
C THR A 48 -5.80 5.54 -1.19
N ARG A 49 -5.56 6.03 0.04
CA ARG A 49 -4.22 6.28 0.55
C ARG A 49 -3.40 4.99 0.72
N TYR A 50 -3.98 3.93 1.29
CA TYR A 50 -3.29 2.66 1.45
C TYR A 50 -3.04 1.94 0.12
N LEU A 51 -3.98 2.03 -0.83
CA LEU A 51 -3.81 1.47 -2.16
C LEU A 51 -2.73 2.21 -2.94
N ALA A 52 -2.71 3.55 -2.93
CA ALA A 52 -1.65 4.33 -3.55
C ALA A 52 -0.27 3.99 -2.95
N ALA A 53 -0.17 3.82 -1.64
CA ALA A 53 1.06 3.41 -0.97
C ALA A 53 1.49 1.98 -1.34
N HIS A 54 0.53 1.06 -1.52
CA HIS A 54 0.81 -0.29 -2.01
C HIS A 54 1.45 -0.24 -3.40
N LEU A 55 0.82 0.46 -4.35
CA LEU A 55 1.34 0.61 -5.71
C LEU A 55 2.71 1.29 -5.72
N ALA A 56 2.88 2.36 -4.93
CA ALA A 56 4.16 3.05 -4.78
C ALA A 56 5.26 2.12 -4.25
N SER A 57 4.95 1.25 -3.29
CA SER A 57 5.92 0.31 -2.74
C SER A 57 6.29 -0.85 -3.67
N MET A 58 5.47 -1.11 -4.68
CA MET A 58 5.80 -2.05 -5.77
C MET A 58 6.69 -1.39 -6.84
N ASP A 59 6.49 -0.09 -7.09
CA ASP A 59 7.28 0.67 -8.09
C ASP A 59 8.70 1.01 -7.57
N VAL A 60 8.87 1.07 -6.24
CA VAL A 60 10.20 1.24 -5.63
C VAL A 60 11.00 -0.07 -5.74
N ARG A 61 12.11 -0.01 -6.49
CA ARG A 61 13.07 -1.12 -6.61
C ARG A 61 13.75 -1.40 -5.27
N LYS A 62 13.46 -2.56 -4.68
CA LYS A 62 14.13 -3.01 -3.45
C LYS A 62 15.43 -3.74 -3.77
N VAL A 63 16.54 -3.26 -3.19
CA VAL A 63 17.84 -3.94 -3.25
C VAL A 63 17.84 -5.02 -2.18
N VAL A 64 17.96 -6.29 -2.61
CA VAL A 64 17.87 -7.46 -1.70
C VAL A 64 19.21 -7.79 -1.06
N LYS A 65 20.30 -7.43 -1.72
CA LYS A 65 21.65 -7.79 -1.26
C LYS A 65 22.65 -6.77 -1.78
N GLU A 66 23.45 -6.21 -0.89
CA GLU A 66 24.57 -5.33 -1.20
C GLU A 66 25.86 -5.98 -0.68
N LYS A 67 26.81 -6.25 -1.58
CA LYS A 67 28.14 -6.79 -1.23
C LYS A 67 29.19 -5.76 -1.64
N VAL A 68 29.98 -5.29 -0.67
CA VAL A 68 30.96 -4.20 -0.86
C VAL A 68 32.34 -4.81 -1.05
N ASP A 69 32.76 -5.00 -2.31
CA ASP A 69 34.19 -5.05 -2.68
C ASP A 69 34.40 -4.83 -4.20
N VAL A 70 33.49 -5.32 -5.06
CA VAL A 70 33.40 -5.00 -6.50
C VAL A 70 31.92 -5.04 -6.90
N ILE A 71 31.33 -3.89 -7.27
CA ILE A 71 29.87 -3.65 -7.14
C ILE A 71 29.04 -4.45 -8.16
N GLU A 72 28.14 -5.31 -7.65
CA GLU A 72 27.06 -5.97 -8.41
C GLU A 72 25.72 -5.74 -7.66
N ARG A 73 24.64 -5.38 -8.38
CA ARG A 73 23.31 -5.11 -7.81
C ARG A 73 22.30 -6.16 -8.27
N THR A 74 21.68 -6.85 -7.32
CA THR A 74 20.57 -7.79 -7.58
C THR A 74 19.28 -7.24 -6.96
N TYR A 75 18.24 -7.11 -7.79
CA TYR A 75 16.91 -6.67 -7.39
C TYR A 75 16.04 -7.88 -7.04
N SER A 76 15.13 -7.75 -6.06
CA SER A 76 14.10 -8.78 -5.82
C SER A 76 13.17 -8.85 -7.02
N ASP A 77 12.97 -10.06 -7.54
CA ASP A 77 11.78 -10.35 -8.33
C ASP A 77 10.59 -10.46 -7.37
N SER A 78 9.52 -9.71 -7.62
CA SER A 78 8.30 -9.75 -6.81
C SER A 78 7.58 -11.08 -7.06
N GLY A 79 7.92 -12.09 -6.25
CA GLY A 79 7.53 -13.49 -6.43
C GLY A 79 6.04 -13.73 -6.68
N SER A 80 5.78 -14.57 -7.69
CA SER A 80 4.49 -14.98 -8.23
C SER A 80 3.77 -16.05 -7.39
N GLY A 81 3.34 -15.73 -6.16
CA GLY A 81 2.69 -16.73 -5.28
C GLY A 81 1.64 -16.25 -4.28
N GLY A 82 1.58 -14.96 -3.94
CA GLY A 82 0.52 -14.37 -3.10
C GLY A 82 -0.46 -13.56 -3.93
N THR A 83 -1.65 -13.27 -3.40
CA THR A 83 -2.48 -12.21 -4.03
C THR A 83 -1.63 -10.93 -4.06
N ALA A 84 -1.61 -10.20 -5.18
CA ALA A 84 -0.72 -9.04 -5.36
C ALA A 84 -0.78 -8.04 -4.18
N LEU A 85 -1.95 -7.92 -3.54
CA LEU A 85 -2.20 -7.10 -2.36
C LEU A 85 -1.43 -7.52 -1.10
N GLU A 86 -1.16 -8.81 -0.90
CA GLU A 86 -0.46 -9.32 0.28
C GLU A 86 1.06 -9.08 0.23
N SER A 87 1.59 -8.61 -0.92
CA SER A 87 3.03 -8.39 -1.13
C SER A 87 3.60 -7.22 -0.32
N THR A 88 2.75 -6.39 0.28
CA THR A 88 3.17 -5.19 1.01
C THR A 88 2.31 -5.00 2.27
N SER A 89 2.87 -4.37 3.30
CA SER A 89 2.11 -4.01 4.51
C SER A 89 0.94 -3.08 4.21
N PHE A 90 1.07 -2.22 3.19
CA PHE A 90 0.01 -1.31 2.77
C PHE A 90 -1.17 -2.03 2.12
N GLY A 91 -0.91 -3.01 1.27
CA GLY A 91 -1.95 -3.82 0.64
C GLY A 91 -2.67 -4.74 1.64
N LEU A 92 -1.95 -5.26 2.65
CA LEU A 92 -2.57 -5.98 3.78
C LEU A 92 -3.53 -5.09 4.58
N GLU A 93 -3.15 -3.85 4.88
CA GLU A 93 -4.03 -2.90 5.56
C GLU A 93 -5.25 -2.51 4.71
N TYR A 94 -5.05 -2.32 3.40
CA TYR A 94 -6.15 -2.10 2.46
C TYR A 94 -7.16 -3.25 2.50
N GLN A 95 -6.67 -4.49 2.43
CA GLN A 95 -7.50 -5.69 2.52
C GLN A 95 -8.21 -5.81 3.88
N ARG A 96 -7.53 -5.50 4.99
CA ARG A 96 -8.13 -5.48 6.34
C ARG A 96 -9.31 -4.51 6.42
N ILE A 97 -9.17 -3.31 5.86
CA ILE A 97 -10.24 -2.31 5.85
C ILE A 97 -11.40 -2.78 4.98
N LEU A 98 -11.13 -3.28 3.77
CA LEU A 98 -12.17 -3.85 2.89
C LEU A 98 -12.96 -4.97 3.57
N ASN A 99 -12.27 -5.94 4.20
CA ASN A 99 -12.92 -7.05 4.89
C ASN A 99 -13.78 -6.57 6.08
N SER A 100 -13.35 -5.52 6.77
CA SER A 100 -14.13 -4.92 7.86
C SER A 100 -15.40 -4.24 7.35
N LEU A 101 -15.39 -3.66 6.14
CA LEU A 101 -16.54 -3.02 5.52
C LEU A 101 -17.53 -4.01 4.92
N SER A 102 -17.02 -5.09 4.33
CA SER A 102 -17.83 -6.19 3.76
C SER A 102 -18.51 -7.06 4.83
N GLY A 103 -18.21 -6.85 6.11
CA GLY A 103 -18.77 -7.62 7.23
C GLY A 103 -18.19 -9.04 7.37
N THR A 104 -17.17 -9.39 6.57
CA THR A 104 -16.49 -10.68 6.60
C THR A 104 -15.68 -10.86 7.89
N ASP A 105 -15.19 -9.76 8.48
CA ASP A 105 -14.39 -9.74 9.71
C ASP A 105 -15.23 -9.32 10.95
N ARG A 106 -16.28 -10.08 11.29
CA ARG A 106 -16.86 -10.02 12.65
C ARG A 106 -15.91 -10.66 13.67
N LYS A 107 -14.72 -10.08 13.88
CA LYS A 107 -13.79 -10.56 14.92
C LYS A 107 -14.28 -10.09 16.29
N LYS A 108 -14.84 -11.04 17.05
CA LYS A 108 -14.97 -10.98 18.51
C LYS A 108 -13.56 -10.79 19.09
N LEU A 109 -13.28 -9.62 19.67
CA LEU A 109 -12.08 -9.40 20.48
C LEU A 109 -12.22 -10.20 21.78
N ASN A 110 -11.66 -11.41 21.83
CA ASN A 110 -11.42 -12.12 23.07
C ASN A 110 -10.13 -11.56 23.70
N LEU A 111 -10.28 -10.43 24.39
CA LEU A 111 -9.25 -9.89 25.27
C LEU A 111 -9.31 -10.64 26.60
N THR A 112 -8.65 -11.79 26.68
CA THR A 112 -8.30 -12.39 27.97
C THR A 112 -6.94 -11.84 28.38
N VAL A 113 -6.89 -11.06 29.45
CA VAL A 113 -5.66 -10.67 30.13
C VAL A 113 -5.39 -11.72 31.21
N LEU A 114 -4.21 -12.34 31.19
CA LEU A 114 -3.68 -13.22 32.24
C LEU A 114 -3.06 -12.41 33.37
#